data_AF-A0A1I4QW09-F1
#
_entry.id   AF-A0A1I4QW09-F1
#
_cell.length_a   1.000
_cell.length_b   1.000
_cell.length_c   1.000
_cell.angle_alpha   90.00
_cell.angle_beta   90.00
_cell.angle_gamma   90.00
#
_symmetry.space_group_name_H-M   'P 1'
#
loop_
_entity.id
_entity.type
_entity.pdbx_description
1 polymer ?
#
loop_
_entity_poly.entity_id
_entity_poly.type
_entity_poly.pdbx_seq_one_letter_code
_entity_poly.pdbx_strand_id
1 'polypeptide(L)' 'MTAEAAAEVIERLAVAVGPSGDWSGHSLRRGFATAARAAGHDPLEIARAGGWVDGSRVLARYMDDVDRVKNSPLVGISL' A
#
# COMPACT_ATOMS: atom_id res chain seq x y z
N MET A 1 18.47 13.45 -4.40
CA MET A 1 17.96 13.05 -3.06
C MET A 1 18.52 11.67 -2.75
N THR A 2 19.06 11.45 -1.56
CA THR A 2 19.54 10.11 -1.15
C THR A 2 18.41 9.31 -0.51
N ALA A 3 18.62 8.00 -0.30
CA ALA A 3 17.63 7.15 0.36
C ALA A 3 17.41 7.56 1.82
N GLU A 4 18.47 7.98 2.50
CA GLU A 4 18.47 8.45 3.89
C GLU A 4 17.67 9.75 3.99
N ALA A 5 17.91 10.70 3.10
CA ALA A 5 17.16 11.96 3.06
C ALA A 5 15.67 11.72 2.80
N ALA A 6 15.31 10.73 1.96
CA ALA A 6 13.92 10.36 1.74
C ALA A 6 13.29 9.72 2.99
N ALA A 7 14.01 8.84 3.68
CA ALA A 7 13.54 8.21 4.92
C ALA A 7 13.31 9.26 6.02
N GLU A 8 14.24 10.19 6.22
CA GLU A 8 14.12 11.27 7.19
C GLU A 8 12.88 12.13 6.94
N VAL A 9 12.59 12.46 5.68
CA VAL A 9 11.39 13.22 5.31
C VAL A 9 10.12 12.43 5.65
N ILE A 10 10.09 11.13 5.38
CA ILE A 10 8.92 10.27 5.66
C ILE A 10 8.69 10.19 7.16
N GLU A 11 9.73 9.94 7.95
CA GLU A 11 9.65 9.86 9.41
C GLU A 11 9.16 11.18 10.01
N ARG A 12 9.71 12.31 9.55
CA ARG A 12 9.29 13.65 10.02
C ARG A 12 7.83 13.93 9.69
N LEU A 13 7.36 13.57 8.49
CA LEU A 13 5.97 13.75 8.09
C LEU A 13 5.03 12.82 8.86
N ALA A 14 5.45 11.59 9.14
CA ALA A 14 4.70 10.68 9.99
C ALA A 14 4.52 11.29 11.39
N VAL A 15 5.59 11.76 12.04
CA VAL A 15 5.48 12.43 13.35
C VAL A 15 4.52 13.62 13.31
N ALA A 16 4.55 14.43 12.25
CA ALA A 16 3.70 15.61 12.11
C ALA A 16 2.20 15.28 11.98
N VAL A 17 1.85 14.18 11.29
CA VAL A 17 0.46 13.75 11.09
C VAL A 17 -0.04 12.87 12.25
N GLY A 18 0.88 12.31 13.05
CA GLY A 18 0.58 11.43 14.18
C GLY A 18 -0.10 10.10 13.86
N PRO A 19 0.11 9.42 12.70
CA PRO A 19 -0.37 8.08 12.52
C PRO A 19 0.39 7.12 13.46
N SER A 20 -0.31 6.13 13.99
CA SER A 20 0.31 5.09 14.83
C SER A 20 1.28 4.21 14.03
N GLY A 21 2.36 3.76 14.66
CA GLY A 21 3.33 2.81 14.11
C GLY A 21 4.47 3.42 13.30
N ASP A 22 5.35 2.57 12.78
CA ASP A 22 6.53 2.98 12.02
C ASP A 22 6.22 3.15 10.53
N TRP A 23 6.62 4.29 9.98
CA TRP A 23 6.38 4.65 8.58
C TRP A 23 7.68 4.75 7.80
N SER A 24 7.71 4.12 6.64
CA SER A 24 8.87 4.09 5.75
C SER A 24 8.44 4.23 4.29
N GLY A 25 9.42 4.35 3.39
CA GLY A 25 9.15 4.29 1.95
C GLY A 25 8.48 2.97 1.53
N HIS A 26 8.76 1.86 2.24
CA HIS A 26 8.08 0.59 2.00
C HIS A 26 6.59 0.66 2.36
N SER A 27 6.25 1.30 3.49
CA SER A 27 4.86 1.51 3.92
C SER A 27 4.09 2.32 2.87
N LEU A 28 4.68 3.39 2.34
CA LEU A 28 4.09 4.19 1.27
C LEU A 28 3.93 3.40 -0.04
N ARG A 29 4.92 2.58 -0.41
CA ARG A 29 4.85 1.75 -1.62
C ARG A 29 3.73 0.71 -1.52
N ARG A 30 3.53 0.09 -0.35
CA ARG A 30 2.37 -0.79 -0.10
C ARG A 30 1.08 0.02 -0.19
N GLY A 31 1.01 1.19 0.43
CA GLY A 31 -0.16 2.07 0.41
C GLY A 31 -0.59 2.46 -1.00
N PHE A 32 0.37 2.76 -1.89
CA PHE A 32 0.11 2.96 -3.32
C PHE A 32 -0.60 1.75 -3.95
N ALA A 33 -0.06 0.54 -3.76
CA ALA A 33 -0.63 -0.67 -4.36
C ALA A 33 -2.04 -0.96 -3.83
N THR A 34 -2.25 -0.87 -2.51
CA THR A 34 -3.55 -1.17 -1.91
C THR A 34 -4.60 -0.11 -2.24
N ALA A 35 -4.22 1.17 -2.31
CA ALA A 35 -5.13 2.24 -2.73
C ALA A 35 -5.54 2.10 -4.20
N ALA A 36 -4.58 1.81 -5.09
CA ALA A 36 -4.87 1.60 -6.52
C ALA A 36 -5.80 0.39 -6.74
N ARG A 37 -5.60 -0.70 -5.98
CA ARG A 37 -6.49 -1.85 -6.03
C ARG A 37 -7.89 -1.55 -5.50
N ALA A 38 -7.99 -0.81 -4.39
CA ALA A 38 -9.27 -0.39 -3.84
C ALA A 38 -10.07 0.46 -4.84
N ALA A 39 -9.39 1.31 -5.62
CA ALA A 39 -9.95 2.07 -6.73
C ALA A 39 -10.35 1.22 -7.94
N GLY A 40 -10.02 -0.08 -7.97
CA GLY A 40 -10.43 -1.03 -9.00
C GLY A 40 -9.45 -1.20 -10.17
N HIS A 41 -8.23 -0.67 -10.07
CA HIS A 41 -7.22 -0.83 -11.12
C HIS A 41 -6.75 -2.29 -11.26
N ASP A 42 -6.28 -2.62 -12.47
CA ASP A 42 -5.78 -3.96 -12.81
C ASP A 42 -4.43 -4.24 -12.13
N PRO A 43 -4.23 -5.44 -11.53
CA PRO A 43 -2.97 -5.77 -10.88
C PRO A 43 -1.71 -5.67 -11.74
N LEU A 44 -1.78 -5.91 -13.05
CA LEU A 44 -0.63 -5.76 -13.96
C LEU A 44 -0.30 -4.28 -14.20
N GLU A 45 -1.31 -3.42 -14.31
CA GLU A 45 -1.11 -1.97 -14.41
C GLU A 45 -0.47 -1.42 -13.14
N ILE A 46 -0.94 -1.85 -11.97
CA ILE A 46 -0.37 -1.48 -10.67
C ILE A 46 1.08 -1.99 -10.57
N ALA A 47 1.35 -3.22 -11.00
CA ALA A 47 2.69 -3.81 -10.99
C ALA A 47 3.67 -2.94 -11.77
N ARG A 48 3.32 -2.60 -13.01
CA ARG A 48 4.16 -1.79 -13.90
C ARG A 48 4.37 -0.38 -13.37
N ALA A 49 3.30 0.26 -12.89
CA ALA A 49 3.36 1.62 -12.34
C ALA A 49 4.25 1.71 -11.09
N GLY A 50 4.21 0.71 -10.22
CA GLY A 50 5.04 0.71 -9.00
C GLY A 50 6.33 -0.12 -9.09
N GLY A 51 6.72 -0.54 -10.29
CA GLY A 51 8.01 -1.22 -10.54
C GLY A 51 8.11 -2.63 -9.93
N TRP A 52 7.01 -3.36 -9.82
CA TRP A 52 7.05 -4.80 -9.55
C TRP A 52 7.21 -5.56 -10.85
N VAL A 53 7.86 -6.72 -10.76
CA VAL A 53 7.84 -7.70 -11.85
C VAL A 53 6.42 -8.25 -12.03
N ASP A 54 6.05 -8.51 -13.28
CA ASP A 54 4.78 -9.18 -13.61
C ASP A 54 4.70 -10.51 -12.84
N GLY A 55 3.57 -10.74 -12.14
CA GLY A 55 3.39 -11.92 -11.28
C GLY A 55 4.07 -11.85 -9.90
N SER A 56 4.49 -10.66 -9.43
CA SER A 56 5.09 -10.51 -8.09
C SER A 56 4.19 -11.07 -6.97
N ARG A 57 4.72 -12.04 -6.22
CA ARG A 57 4.02 -12.64 -5.05
C ARG A 57 3.74 -11.63 -3.94
N VAL A 58 4.64 -10.65 -3.75
CA VAL A 58 4.45 -9.61 -2.74
C VAL A 58 3.28 -8.71 -3.12
N LEU A 59 3.19 -8.32 -4.39
CA LEU A 59 2.09 -7.52 -4.89
C LEU A 59 0.77 -8.30 -4.82
N ALA A 60 0.77 -9.56 -5.24
CA ALA A 60 -0.42 -10.43 -5.18
C ALA A 60 -1.01 -10.46 -3.77
N ARG A 61 -0.17 -10.63 -2.73
CA ARG A 61 -0.62 -10.60 -1.34
C ARG A 61 -1.31 -9.28 -0.95
N TYR A 62 -0.83 -8.14 -1.46
CA TYR A 62 -1.47 -6.85 -1.19
C TYR A 62 -2.83 -6.74 -1.89
N MET A 63 -2.97 -7.28 -3.10
CA MET A 63 -4.25 -7.35 -3.81
C MET A 63 -5.24 -8.23 -3.03
N ASP A 64 -4.79 -9.41 -2.58
CA ASP A 64 -5.60 -10.33 -1.80
C ASP A 64 -6.07 -9.71 -0.48
N ASP A 65 -5.23 -8.93 0.19
CA ASP A 65 -5.60 -8.23 1.42
C ASP A 65 -6.73 -7.21 1.18
N VAL A 66 -6.69 -6.48 0.06
CA VAL A 66 -7.75 -5.53 -0.33
C VAL A 66 -9.03 -6.26 -0.75
N ASP A 67 -8.89 -7.27 -1.60
CA ASP A 67 -10.02 -8.04 -2.13
C ASP A 67 -10.74 -8.80 -1.01
N ARG A 68 -10.00 -9.29 0.00
CA ARG A 68 -10.58 -9.91 1.20
C ARG A 68 -11.47 -8.93 1.97
N VAL A 69 -11.06 -7.67 2.12
CA VAL A 69 -11.86 -6.65 2.79
C VAL A 69 -13.07 -6.28 1.94
N LYS A 70 -12.87 -6.00 0.64
CA LYS A 70 -13.94 -5.56 -0.28
C LYS A 70 -15.02 -6.62 -0.49
N ASN A 71 -14.63 -7.89 -0.56
CA ASN A 71 -15.54 -9.02 -0.80
C ASN A 71 -15.93 -9.74 0.50
N SER A 72 -15.59 -9.19 1.66
CA SER A 72 -15.94 -9.83 2.92
C SER A 72 -17.47 -9.85 3.07
N PRO A 73 -18.08 -11.01 3.40
CA PRO A 73 -19.51 -11.07 3.73
C PRO A 73 -19.86 -10.28 5.00
N LEU A 74 -18.86 -9.79 5.73
CA LEU A 74 -19.03 -8.96 6.92
C LEU A 74 -19.07 -7.45 6.61
N VAL A 75 -18.89 -7.03 5.35
CA VAL A 75 -19.04 -5.62 4.96
C VAL A 75 -20.49 -5.19 5.20
N GLY A 76 -20.70 -4.20 6.08
CA GLY A 76 -22.01 -3.62 6.39
C GLY A 76 -22.68 -4.12 7.66
N ILE A 77 -22.06 -5.06 8.39
CA ILE A 77 -22.58 -5.61 9.66
C ILE A 77 -21.58 -5.43 10.81
N SER A 78 -20.82 -4.32 10.82
CA SER A 78 -19.73 -4.08 11.76
C SER A 78 -20.08 -4.39 13.22
N LEU A 79 -19.11 -4.99 13.93
CA LEU A 79 -18.95 -4.84 15.39
C LEU A 79 -18.64 -3.38 15.74
#